data_AF-K1QX32-F1
#
_entry.id   AF-K1QX32-F1
#
_cell.length_a   1.000
_cell.length_b   1.000
_cell.length_c   1.000
_cell.angle_alpha   90.00
_cell.angle_beta   90.00
_cell.angle_gamma   90.00
#
_symmetry.space_group_name_H-M   'P 1'
#
loop_
_entity.id
_entity.type
_entity.pdbx_description
1 polymer ?
#
loop_
_entity_poly.entity_id
_entity_poly.type
_entity_poly.pdbx_seq_one_letter_code
_entity_poly.pdbx_strand_id
1 'polypeptide(L)'
;MDMRPELTETTSLVAVNGDALKVMGKAIFKIQLGNLALQRELIVAGIEDECLLGLDILQDCQFGPAVIDLNESRILMNGFEIQCSKSESEDLYLQSTHKEWKNNSRDDH
;
A
#
# COMPACT_ATOMS: atom_id res chain seq x y z
N MET A 1 -26.64 8.87 -0.92
CA MET A 1 -26.13 8.09 -2.07
C MET A 1 -24.72 8.57 -2.30
N ASP A 2 -23.73 7.75 -2.01
CA ASP A 2 -22.35 8.11 -2.36
C ASP A 2 -22.22 7.95 -3.88
N MET A 3 -21.92 9.05 -4.58
CA MET A 3 -21.71 9.03 -6.02
C MET A 3 -20.45 8.22 -6.32
N ARG A 4 -20.56 7.31 -7.28
CA ARG A 4 -19.39 6.56 -7.76
C ARG A 4 -18.45 7.53 -8.47
N PRO A 5 -17.13 7.51 -8.19
CA PRO A 5 -16.17 8.35 -8.89
C PRO A 5 -16.20 8.08 -10.39
N GLU A 6 -16.24 9.15 -11.19
CA GLU A 6 -16.17 9.08 -12.65
C GLU A 6 -14.71 9.20 -13.09
N LEU A 7 -14.27 8.30 -13.97
CA LEU A 7 -12.92 8.34 -14.52
C LEU A 7 -12.80 9.47 -15.54
N THR A 8 -11.79 10.30 -15.35
CA THR A 8 -11.37 11.37 -16.26
C THR A 8 -10.04 11.01 -16.93
N GLU A 9 -9.43 11.98 -17.61
CA GLU A 9 -8.15 11.96 -18.32
C GLU A 9 -7.21 10.77 -18.08
N THR A 10 -6.64 10.24 -19.17
CA THR A 10 -5.62 9.19 -19.10
C THR A 10 -4.21 9.79 -19.06
N THR A 11 -3.36 9.23 -18.20
CA THR A 11 -1.92 9.53 -18.16
C THR A 11 -1.14 8.27 -18.55
N SER A 12 0.05 8.44 -19.14
CA SER A 12 0.96 7.32 -19.38
C SER A 12 1.86 7.12 -18.16
N LEU A 13 1.88 5.89 -17.63
CA LEU A 13 2.80 5.48 -16.57
C LEU A 13 3.68 4.32 -17.05
N VAL A 14 4.89 4.27 -16.51
CA VAL A 14 5.87 3.23 -16.79
C VAL A 14 6.21 2.54 -15.47
N ALA A 15 6.14 1.22 -15.46
CA ALA A 15 6.54 0.41 -14.31
C ALA A 15 8.06 0.44 -14.15
N VAL A 16 8.53 -0.02 -12.99
CA VAL A 16 9.98 -0.03 -12.66
C VAL A 16 10.80 -0.88 -13.62
N ASN A 17 10.19 -1.88 -14.26
CA ASN A 17 10.83 -2.74 -15.25
C ASN A 17 10.86 -2.12 -16.66
N GLY A 18 10.31 -0.92 -16.85
CA GLY A 18 10.23 -0.22 -18.13
C GLY A 18 8.96 -0.49 -18.94
N ASP A 19 8.09 -1.38 -18.48
CA ASP A 19 6.84 -1.70 -19.19
C ASP A 19 5.79 -0.60 -19.01
N ALA A 20 4.96 -0.40 -20.03
CA ALA A 20 3.83 0.52 -19.93
C ALA A 20 2.76 -0.06 -18.99
N LEU A 21 2.33 0.74 -18.02
CA LEU A 21 1.22 0.38 -17.14
C LEU A 21 -0.13 0.63 -17.83
N LYS A 22 -1.07 -0.28 -17.64
CA LYS A 22 -2.44 -0.13 -18.14
C LYS A 22 -3.21 0.86 -17.27
N VAL A 23 -3.14 2.14 -17.61
CA VAL A 23 -3.90 3.20 -16.94
C VAL A 23 -5.31 3.31 -17.51
N MET A 24 -6.32 3.29 -16.62
CA MET A 24 -7.73 3.41 -16.96
C MET A 24 -8.24 4.86 -16.89
N GLY A 25 -7.58 5.71 -16.11
CA GLY A 25 -7.94 7.11 -15.95
C GLY A 25 -7.57 7.61 -14.55
N LYS A 26 -8.09 8.78 -14.20
CA LYS A 26 -7.99 9.36 -12.85
C LYS A 26 -9.37 9.63 -12.28
N ALA A 27 -9.51 9.63 -10.98
CA ALA A 27 -10.74 10.10 -10.33
C ALA A 27 -10.46 10.61 -8.92
N ILE A 28 -11.37 11.44 -8.40
CA ILE A 28 -11.30 11.91 -7.02
C ILE A 28 -11.95 10.88 -6.11
N PHE A 29 -11.19 10.39 -5.14
CA PHE A 29 -11.63 9.43 -4.14
C PHE A 29 -11.62 10.07 -2.75
N LYS A 30 -12.58 9.66 -1.93
CA LYS A 30 -12.48 9.81 -0.48
C LYS A 30 -11.85 8.54 0.09
N ILE A 31 -10.64 8.69 0.62
CA ILE A 31 -9.80 7.61 1.13
C ILE A 31 -9.83 7.67 2.66
N GLN A 32 -10.01 6.51 3.30
CA GLN A 32 -9.92 6.36 4.74
C GLN A 32 -8.67 5.55 5.08
N LEU A 33 -7.71 6.18 5.77
CA LEU A 33 -6.48 5.56 6.26
C LEU A 33 -6.49 5.57 7.78
N GLY A 34 -6.91 4.46 8.39
CA GLY A 34 -7.16 4.43 9.84
C GLY A 34 -8.16 5.51 10.24
N ASN A 35 -7.75 6.45 11.09
CA ASN A 35 -8.57 7.58 11.53
C ASN A 35 -8.49 8.83 10.63
N LEU A 36 -7.62 8.81 9.61
CA LEU A 36 -7.42 9.93 8.69
C LEU A 36 -8.30 9.77 7.44
N ALA A 37 -9.15 10.75 7.18
CA ALA A 37 -9.94 10.85 5.95
C ALA A 37 -9.35 11.90 5.01
N LEU A 38 -9.12 11.53 3.75
CA LEU A 38 -8.55 12.40 2.72
C LEU A 38 -9.42 12.37 1.47
N GLN A 39 -9.45 13.48 0.73
CA GLN A 39 -10.02 13.53 -0.61
C GLN A 39 -8.90 13.85 -1.61
N ARG A 40 -8.56 12.90 -2.49
CA ARG A 40 -7.42 13.02 -3.41
C ARG A 40 -7.76 12.45 -4.78
N GLU A 41 -7.17 13.03 -5.82
CA GLU A 41 -7.20 12.43 -7.15
C GLU A 41 -6.21 11.27 -7.17
N LEU A 42 -6.68 10.09 -7.58
CA LEU A 42 -5.86 8.88 -7.72
C LEU A 42 -5.89 8.40 -9.16
N ILE A 43 -4.79 7.77 -9.58
CA ILE A 43 -4.69 7.09 -10.86
C ILE A 43 -5.24 5.67 -10.69
N VAL A 44 -6.18 5.28 -11.55
CA VAL A 44 -6.66 3.90 -11.64
C VAL A 44 -5.86 3.19 -12.72
N ALA A 45 -5.12 2.17 -12.31
CA ALA A 45 -4.28 1.38 -13.20
C ALA A 45 -4.44 -0.12 -12.90
N GLY A 46 -4.20 -0.95 -13.91
CA GLY A 46 -4.06 -2.40 -13.72
C GLY A 46 -2.71 -2.71 -13.11
N ILE A 47 -2.66 -2.73 -11.77
CA ILE A 47 -1.52 -3.15 -10.95
C ILE A 47 -1.88 -4.42 -10.18
N GLU A 48 -0.88 -5.15 -9.69
CA GLU A 48 -1.09 -6.38 -8.90
C GLU A 48 -1.59 -6.06 -7.48
N ASP A 49 -1.05 -5.00 -6.87
CA ASP A 49 -1.49 -4.53 -5.56
C ASP A 49 -2.85 -3.82 -5.61
N GLU A 50 -3.60 -3.86 -4.50
CA GLU A 50 -4.91 -3.19 -4.43
C GLU A 50 -4.80 -1.66 -4.48
N CYS A 51 -3.74 -1.09 -3.88
CA CYS A 51 -3.52 0.34 -3.80
C CYS A 51 -2.05 0.66 -3.48
N LEU A 52 -1.54 1.75 -4.06
CA LEU A 52 -0.23 2.31 -3.74
C LEU A 52 -0.38 3.76 -3.30
N LEU A 53 0.16 4.10 -2.13
CA LEU A 53 0.27 5.49 -1.67
C LEU A 53 1.61 6.07 -2.13
N GLY A 54 1.54 7.00 -3.08
CA GLY A 54 2.72 7.65 -3.66
C GLY A 54 3.29 8.78 -2.79
N LEU A 55 4.46 9.26 -3.21
CA LEU A 55 5.12 10.40 -2.56
C LEU A 55 4.32 11.70 -2.67
N ASP A 56 3.47 11.82 -3.68
CA ASP A 56 2.53 12.93 -3.85
C ASP A 56 1.56 13.06 -2.67
N ILE A 57 1.14 11.94 -2.08
CA ILE A 57 0.32 11.92 -0.87
C ILE A 57 1.19 12.02 0.37
N LEU A 58 2.30 11.26 0.43
CA LEU A 58 3.16 11.18 1.62
C LEU A 58 3.96 12.45 1.89
N GLN A 59 4.22 13.29 0.88
CA GLN A 59 4.99 14.54 1.01
C GLN A 59 4.11 15.79 0.83
N ASP A 60 2.79 15.64 0.88
CA ASP A 60 1.85 16.73 0.66
C ASP A 60 2.09 17.90 1.65
N CYS A 61 2.40 19.07 1.10
CA CYS A 61 2.74 20.26 1.87
C CYS A 61 1.59 20.77 2.75
N GLN A 62 0.33 20.38 2.48
CA GLN A 62 -0.81 20.74 3.32
C GLN A 62 -0.78 20.06 4.69
N PHE A 63 -0.13 18.90 4.79
CA PHE A 63 -0.10 18.10 6.02
C PHE A 63 1.31 17.91 6.59
N GLY A 64 2.32 18.39 5.85
CA GLY A 64 3.72 18.08 6.11
C GLY A 64 4.08 16.66 5.66
N PRO A 65 5.38 16.35 5.58
CA PRO A 65 5.83 15.02 5.20
C PRO A 65 5.39 13.98 6.24
N ALA A 66 4.84 12.87 5.76
CA ALA A 66 4.57 11.71 6.60
C ALA A 66 5.88 11.16 7.18
N VAL A 67 5.83 10.70 8.43
CA VAL A 67 6.93 10.00 9.09
C VAL A 67 6.63 8.52 9.06
N ILE A 68 7.53 7.73 8.47
CA ILE A 68 7.45 6.28 8.42
C ILE A 68 8.35 5.73 9.52
N ASP A 69 7.73 5.13 10.54
CA ASP A 69 8.43 4.49 11.65
C ASP A 69 8.47 2.98 11.41
N LEU A 70 9.64 2.51 10.96
CA LEU A 70 9.86 1.10 10.65
C LEU A 70 9.97 0.24 11.91
N ASN A 71 10.39 0.82 13.04
CA ASN A 71 10.55 0.07 14.30
C ASN A 71 9.19 -0.24 14.92
N GLU A 72 8.28 0.73 14.87
CA GLU A 72 6.94 0.59 15.43
C GLU A 72 5.89 0.15 14.37
N SER A 73 6.33 -0.05 13.12
CA SER A 73 5.46 -0.44 12.00
C SER A 73 4.24 0.47 11.87
N ARG A 74 4.48 1.79 11.84
CA ARG A 74 3.42 2.81 11.74
C ARG A 74 3.80 3.95 10.81
N ILE A 75 2.79 4.66 10.34
CA ILE A 75 2.92 5.91 9.61
C ILE A 75 2.25 7.03 10.42
N LEU A 76 2.97 8.13 10.64
CA LEU A 76 2.43 9.35 11.23
C LEU A 76 2.19 10.35 10.10
N MET A 77 0.94 10.74 9.90
CA MET A 77 0.54 11.66 8.83
C MET A 77 -0.57 12.59 9.33
N ASN A 78 -0.40 13.90 9.15
CA ASN A 78 -1.35 14.92 9.61
C ASN A 78 -1.69 14.81 11.12
N GLY A 79 -0.72 14.41 11.95
CA GLY A 79 -0.93 14.16 13.38
C GLY A 79 -1.72 12.90 13.73
N PHE A 80 -2.13 12.11 12.73
CA PHE A 80 -2.77 10.81 12.92
C PHE A 80 -1.75 9.69 12.81
N GLU A 81 -1.92 8.68 13.67
CA GLU A 81 -1.20 7.42 13.58
C GLU A 81 -2.00 6.43 12.74
N ILE A 82 -1.31 5.80 11.79
CA ILE A 82 -1.81 4.73 10.93
C ILE A 82 -0.98 3.50 11.22
N GLN A 83 -1.59 2.49 11.85
CA GLN A 83 -0.92 1.22 12.13
C GLN A 83 -0.76 0.42 10.84
N CYS A 84 0.47 -0.02 10.55
CA CYS A 84 0.73 -0.94 9.45
C CYS A 84 0.56 -2.38 9.97
N SER A 85 -0.25 -3.18 9.29
CA SER A 85 -0.31 -4.63 9.50
C SER A 85 0.89 -5.30 8.82
N LYS A 86 1.40 -6.38 9.43
CA LYS A 86 2.25 -7.31 8.70
C LYS A 86 1.43 -8.00 7.62
N SER A 87 2.02 -8.24 6.45
CA SER A 87 1.33 -8.97 5.39
C SER A 87 1.17 -10.44 5.78
N GLU A 88 0.00 -11.02 5.52
CA GLU A 88 -0.28 -12.45 5.79
C GLU A 88 0.69 -13.40 5.05
N SER A 89 1.36 -12.91 4.00
CA SER A 89 2.40 -13.64 3.25
C SER A 89 3.65 -13.94 4.07
N GLU A 90 4.02 -13.10 5.04
CA GLU A 90 5.19 -13.37 5.92
C GLU A 90 4.89 -14.48 6.93
N ASP A 91 3.65 -14.55 7.43
CA ASP A 91 3.26 -15.58 8.38
C ASP A 91 3.21 -16.97 7.73
N LEU A 92 2.79 -17.08 6.47
CA LEU A 92 2.84 -18.34 5.72
C LEU A 92 4.29 -18.81 5.44
N TYR A 93 5.22 -17.87 5.16
CA TYR A 93 6.63 -18.18 4.93
C TYR A 93 7.37 -18.58 6.22
N LEU A 94 7.05 -17.94 7.34
CA LEU A 94 7.60 -18.31 8.65
C LEU A 94 7.04 -19.67 9.12
N GLN A 95 5.78 -19.98 8.83
CA GLN A 95 5.19 -21.28 9.16
C GLN A 95 5.74 -22.43 8.31
N SER A 96 6.07 -22.21 7.03
CA SER A 96 6.67 -23.24 6.17
C SER A 96 8.08 -23.57 6.61
N THR A 97 8.92 -22.56 6.87
CA THR A 97 10.32 -22.75 7.32
C THR A 97 10.41 -23.39 8.71
N HIS A 98 9.50 -23.07 9.64
CA HIS A 98 9.44 -23.73 10.95
C HIS A 98 9.01 -25.22 10.89
N LYS A 99 8.21 -25.61 9.89
CA LYS A 99 7.86 -27.03 9.66
C LYS A 99 9.05 -27.82 9.09
N GLU A 100 9.82 -27.23 8.20
CA GLU A 100 10.99 -27.86 7.58
C GLU A 100 12.09 -28.19 8.62
N TRP A 101 12.40 -27.25 9.51
CA TRP A 101 13.36 -27.49 10.60
C TRP A 101 12.94 -28.61 11.56
N LYS A 102 11.65 -28.69 11.91
CA LYS A 102 11.16 -29.74 12.82
C LYS A 102 11.16 -31.13 12.21
N ASN A 103 11.07 -31.23 10.88
CA ASN A 103 11.12 -32.50 10.18
C ASN A 103 12.57 -32.98 10.04
N ASN A 104 13.51 -32.09 9.71
CA ASN A 104 14.92 -32.47 9.54
C ASN A 104 15.66 -32.75 10.86
N SER A 105 15.21 -32.22 12.00
CA SER A 105 15.80 -32.55 13.31
C SER A 105 15.33 -33.89 13.91
N ARG A 106 14.44 -34.63 13.25
CA ARG A 106 13.97 -35.95 13.73
C ARG A 106 14.72 -37.14 13.14
N ASP A 107 15.56 -36.90 12.12
CA ASP A 107 16.25 -37.97 11.38
C ASP A 107 17.69 -38.23 11.89
N ASP A 108 18.13 -37.56 12.96
CA ASP A 108 19.49 -37.67 13.52
C ASP A 108 19.58 -38.49 14.84
N HIS A 109 18.67 -39.43 15.08
CA HIS A 109 18.74 -40.36 16.24
C HIS A 109 18.62 -41.83 15.85
#